data_AF-A0A848Z5I7-F1
#
_entry.id   AF-A0A848Z5I7-F1
#
_cell.length_a   1.000
_cell.length_b   1.000
_cell.length_c   1.000
_cell.angle_alpha   90.00
_cell.angle_beta   90.00
_cell.angle_gamma   90.00
#
_symmetry.space_group_name_H-M   'P 1'
#
loop_
_entity.id
_entity.type
_entity.pdbx_description
1 polymer ?
#
loop_
_entity_poly.entity_id
_entity_poly.type
_entity_poly.pdbx_seq_one_letter_code
_entity_poly.pdbx_strand_id
1 'polypeptide(L)' 'MTYNFDPDRWYDNAYDAVKMRFDKGFLSETEFTDVCEVLMDRYEDMLDRLNVSMDAFRKPSS' A
#
# COMPACT_ATOMS: atom_id res chain seq x y z
N MET A 1 -23.45 -0.23 -4.25
CA MET A 1 -22.20 0.56 -4.32
C MET A 1 -21.09 -0.34 -3.80
N THR A 2 -20.49 -1.14 -4.66
CA THR A 2 -19.37 -2.02 -4.26
C THR A 2 -18.12 -1.15 -4.20
N TYR A 3 -17.69 -0.84 -2.98
CA TYR A 3 -16.36 -0.31 -2.77
C TYR A 3 -15.38 -1.45 -3.02
N ASN A 4 -14.89 -1.55 -4.25
CA ASN A 4 -13.76 -2.42 -4.56
C ASN A 4 -12.53 -1.75 -3.95
N PHE A 5 -12.04 -2.30 -2.86
CA PHE A 5 -10.79 -1.86 -2.28
C PHE A 5 -9.66 -2.21 -3.25
N ASP A 6 -8.86 -1.21 -3.59
CA ASP A 6 -7.79 -1.27 -4.59
C ASP A 6 -6.50 -0.80 -3.90
N PRO A 7 -5.59 -1.74 -3.55
CA PRO A 7 -4.32 -1.43 -2.88
C PRO A 7 -3.43 -0.52 -3.70
N ASP A 8 -3.42 -0.67 -5.02
CA ASP A 8 -2.61 0.13 -5.94
C ASP A 8 -3.06 1.59 -5.86
N ARG A 9 -4.38 1.79 -5.99
CA ARG A 9 -4.98 3.12 -5.85
C ARG A 9 -4.79 3.70 -4.44
N TRP A 10 -4.79 2.87 -3.40
CA TRP A 10 -4.49 3.34 -2.05
C TRP A 10 -3.04 3.82 -1.94
N TYR A 11 -2.09 3.06 -2.45
CA TYR A 11 -0.66 3.36 -2.40
C TYR A 11 -0.34 4.66 -3.16
N ASP A 12 -0.85 4.81 -4.39
CA ASP A 12 -0.65 6.02 -5.19
C ASP A 12 -1.13 7.28 -4.46
N ASN A 13 -2.35 7.25 -3.92
CA ASN A 13 -2.90 8.37 -3.17
C ASN A 13 -2.10 8.68 -1.89
N ALA A 14 -1.62 7.64 -1.20
CA ALA A 14 -0.84 7.80 0.01
C ALA A 14 0.55 8.38 -0.30
N TYR A 15 1.20 7.89 -1.35
CA TYR A 15 2.48 8.40 -1.84
C TYR A 15 2.37 9.86 -2.25
N ASP A 16 1.36 10.23 -3.05
CA ASP A 16 1.14 11.62 -3.48
C ASP A 16 0.96 12.57 -2.29
N ALA A 17 0.22 12.14 -1.28
CA ALA A 17 0.02 12.94 -0.07
C ALA A 17 1.33 13.17 0.71
N VAL A 18 2.19 12.16 0.78
CA VAL A 18 3.51 12.24 1.44
C VAL A 18 4.48 13.08 0.59
N LYS A 19 4.49 12.88 -0.72
CA LYS A 19 5.29 13.66 -1.69
C LYS A 19 4.95 15.15 -1.61
N MET A 20 3.66 15.48 -1.55
CA MET A 20 3.20 16.86 -1.37
C MET A 20 3.68 17.49 -0.05
N ARG A 21 3.81 16.70 1.02
CA ARG A 21 4.36 17.20 2.30
C ARG A 21 5.88 17.43 2.21
N PHE A 22 6.59 16.53 1.56
CA PHE A 22 8.01 16.69 1.27
C PHE A 22 8.29 17.92 0.40
N ASP A 23 7.53 18.11 -0.68
CA ASP A 23 7.69 19.25 -1.59
C ASP A 23 7.40 20.61 -0.93
N LYS A 24 6.59 20.61 0.13
CA LYS A 24 6.34 21.79 0.96
C LYS A 24 7.39 22.00 2.07
N GLY A 25 8.38 21.10 2.17
CA GLY A 25 9.44 21.15 3.19
C GLY A 25 8.99 20.73 4.58
N PHE A 26 7.86 20.03 4.71
CA PHE A 26 7.40 19.51 6.01
C PHE A 26 8.09 18.21 6.42
N LEU A 27 8.76 17.55 5.48
CA LEU A 27 9.54 16.34 5.71
C LEU A 27 10.96 16.59 5.21
N SER A 28 11.94 16.15 5.97
CA SER A 28 13.29 15.93 5.48
C SER A 28 13.34 14.76 4.51
N GLU A 29 14.44 14.63 3.77
CA GLU A 29 14.65 13.52 2.84
C GLU A 29 14.65 12.16 3.54
N THR A 30 15.24 12.09 4.75
CA THR A 30 15.21 10.89 5.58
C THR A 30 13.79 10.55 6.01
N GLU A 31 13.02 11.51 6.55
CA GLU A 31 11.64 11.26 6.97
C GLU A 31 10.73 10.88 5.79
N PHE A 32 10.95 11.46 4.61
CA PHE A 32 10.24 11.07 3.40
C PHE A 32 10.53 9.61 3.03
N THR A 33 11.80 9.21 3.08
CA THR A 33 12.22 7.83 2.79
C THR A 33 11.62 6.85 3.79
N ASP A 34 11.75 7.11 5.09
CA ASP A 34 11.20 6.27 6.16
C ASP A 34 9.68 6.08 6.00
N VAL A 35 8.96 7.15 5.66
CA VAL A 35 7.51 7.07 5.44
C VAL A 35 7.18 6.28 4.18
N CYS A 36 7.97 6.40 3.12
CA CYS A 36 7.78 5.62 1.89
C CYS A 36 8.01 4.12 2.12
N GLU A 37 9.01 3.74 2.93
CA GLU A 37 9.23 2.34 3.32
C GLU A 37 8.02 1.78 4.07
N VAL A 38 7.51 2.51 5.07
CA VAL A 38 6.30 2.09 5.81
C VAL A 38 5.06 1.99 4.90
N LEU A 39 4.94 2.85 3.88
CA LEU A 39 3.86 2.74 2.90
C LEU A 39 3.99 1.49 2.04
N MET A 40 5.21 1.12 1.65
CA MET A 40 5.48 -0.09 0.87
C MET A 40 5.14 -1.34 1.68
N ASP A 41 5.62 -1.44 2.92
CA ASP A 41 5.33 -2.58 3.81
C ASP A 41 3.82 -2.79 3.95
N ARG A 42 3.07 -1.70 4.13
CA ARG A 42 1.61 -1.75 4.23
C ARG A 42 0.92 -2.17 2.94
N TYR A 43 1.46 -1.75 1.80
CA TYR A 43 0.96 -2.16 0.50
C TYR A 43 1.17 -3.66 0.27
N GLU A 44 2.37 -4.16 0.57
CA GLU A 44 2.68 -5.59 0.52
C GLU A 44 1.77 -6.40 1.46
N ASP A 45 1.55 -5.96 2.70
CA ASP A 45 0.58 -6.57 3.62
C ASP A 45 -0.84 -6.62 3.06
N MET A 46 -1.27 -5.58 2.33
CA MET A 46 -2.59 -5.55 1.68
C MET A 46 -2.67 -6.54 0.52
N LEU A 47 -1.61 -6.63 -0.29
CA LEU A 47 -1.51 -7.61 -1.36
C LEU A 47 -1.51 -9.04 -0.80
N ASP A 48 -0.76 -9.30 0.26
CA ASP A 48 -0.70 -10.61 0.91
C ASP A 48 -2.07 -11.03 1.43
N ARG A 49 -2.83 -10.12 2.04
CA ARG A 49 -4.20 -10.41 2.49
C ARG A 49 -5.15 -10.75 1.33
N LEU A 50 -4.98 -10.10 0.19
CA LEU A 50 -5.76 -10.40 -1.02
C LEU A 50 -5.30 -11.69 -1.70
N ASN A 51 -4.00 -11.98 -1.67
CA ASN A 51 -3.42 -13.17 -2.28
C ASN A 51 -3.69 -14.43 -1.42
N VAL A 52 -3.61 -14.33 -0.10
CA VAL A 52 -4.05 -15.37 0.85
C VAL A 52 -5.55 -15.65 0.66
N SER A 53 -6.35 -14.63 0.34
CA SER A 53 -7.75 -14.82 -0.04
C SER A 53 -7.93 -15.56 -1.37
N MET A 54 -6.90 -15.65 -2.22
CA MET A 54 -6.96 -16.39 -3.48
C MET A 54 -6.45 -17.83 -3.33
N ASP A 55 -5.39 -18.04 -2.53
CA ASP A 55 -4.84 -19.37 -2.22
C ASP A 55 -5.73 -20.19 -1.27
N ALA A 56 -6.41 -19.55 -0.30
CA ALA A 56 -7.36 -20.23 0.59
C ALA A 56 -8.61 -20.78 -0.14
N PHE A 57 -8.93 -20.28 -1.34
CA PHE A 57 -10.00 -20.80 -2.20
C PHE A 57 -9.51 -21.87 -3.19
N ARG A 58 -8.20 -22.03 -3.35
CA ARG A 58 -7.61 -23.15 -4.09
C ARG A 58 -7.53 -24.36 -3.17
N LYS A 59 -8.66 -25.02 -2.92
CA LYS A 59 -8.63 -26.37 -2.31
C LYS A 59 -7.68 -27.26 -3.12
N PRO A 60 -6.85 -28.10 -2.48
CA PRO A 60 -6.15 -29.15 -3.20
C PRO A 60 -7.19 -30.01 -3.91
N SER A 61 -7.13 -30.00 -5.24
CA SER A 61 -7.83 -30.98 -6.05
C SER A 61 -7.02 -32.25 -6.00
N SER A 62 -7.47 -33.15 -5.12
CA SER A 62 -7.08 -34.57 -4.99
C SER A 62 -5.75 -34.89 -4.32
#